data_AF-A0A1I7XD38-F1
#
_entry.id   AF-A0A1I7XD38-F1
#
_cell.length_a   1.000
_cell.length_b   1.000
_cell.length_c   1.000
_cell.angle_alpha   90.00
_cell.angle_beta   90.00
_cell.angle_gamma   90.00
#
_symmetry.space_group_name_H-M   'P 1'
#
loop_
_entity.id
_entity.type
_entity.pdbx_description
1 polymer ?
#
loop_
_entity_poly.entity_id
_entity_poly.type
_entity_poly.pdbx_seq_one_letter_code
_entity_poly.pdbx_strand_id
1 'polypeptide(L)'
;MVVLRKIIYTGIPLSGLLVAGYTFSDVKILRNAMALSKGTKKSFDEHFPRGTWDDNWDFRSPDYLLNMEKYNNATEEEKRKMYQEVKATATRNILLIRHGQYHLDSEGKNLTPLGREQASLLGKRLAESGIKFDKLVMSTMQRATETANLILQHIPELQRCVHLEGPPYPPVPPVHHWRPQYSEFFVESARIESAFRRHIHRASPQQKDDSFEIIVCHANVIRYFICRFVVDKKYGQSI
;
A
#
# COMPACT_ATOMS: atom_id res chain seq x y z
N MET A 1 -15.81 20.61 -52.66
CA MET A 1 -16.92 21.14 -51.83
C MET A 1 -16.79 20.60 -50.42
N VAL A 2 -15.95 21.28 -49.65
CA VAL A 2 -15.98 21.31 -48.19
C VAL A 2 -17.17 22.21 -47.79
N VAL A 3 -17.68 22.06 -46.57
CA VAL A 3 -18.77 22.83 -45.91
C VAL A 3 -20.11 22.10 -45.91
N LEU A 4 -20.37 21.30 -44.85
CA LEU A 4 -21.65 21.10 -44.14
C LEU A 4 -21.58 19.86 -43.21
N ARG A 5 -20.57 19.77 -42.34
CA ARG A 5 -20.49 18.73 -41.28
C ARG A 5 -20.17 19.27 -39.89
N LYS A 6 -20.44 20.55 -39.64
CA LYS A 6 -20.44 21.14 -38.30
C LYS A 6 -21.69 21.99 -38.17
N ILE A 7 -22.31 21.95 -36.99
CA ILE A 7 -23.62 22.51 -36.58
C ILE A 7 -24.76 21.49 -36.73
N ILE A 8 -24.91 20.62 -35.73
CA ILE A 8 -26.03 20.58 -34.77
C ILE A 8 -25.45 19.83 -33.56
N TYR A 9 -24.74 20.55 -32.68
CA TYR A 9 -24.28 20.05 -31.39
C TYR A 9 -24.57 21.06 -30.27
N THR A 10 -25.65 21.81 -30.44
CA THR A 10 -26.13 22.79 -29.48
C THR A 10 -27.65 22.67 -29.43
N GLY A 11 -28.19 22.01 -28.41
CA GLY A 11 -29.59 22.16 -28.05
C GLY A 11 -30.45 20.89 -27.91
N ILE A 12 -29.89 19.68 -27.83
CA ILE A 12 -30.71 18.54 -27.35
C ILE A 12 -30.61 18.52 -25.82
N PRO A 13 -31.68 18.86 -25.08
CA PRO A 13 -31.67 18.74 -23.63
C PRO A 13 -31.46 17.28 -23.24
N LEU A 14 -30.76 17.04 -22.12
CA LEU A 14 -30.41 15.69 -21.63
C LEU A 14 -31.64 14.76 -21.53
N SER A 15 -32.82 15.34 -21.27
CA SER A 15 -34.12 14.67 -21.29
C SER A 15 -34.48 14.09 -22.67
N GLY A 16 -34.19 14.80 -23.76
CA GLY A 16 -34.45 14.34 -25.13
C GLY A 16 -33.59 13.14 -25.54
N LEU A 17 -32.35 13.07 -25.06
CA LEU A 17 -31.46 11.92 -25.28
C LEU A 17 -31.92 10.66 -24.50
N LEU A 18 -32.42 10.83 -23.28
CA LEU A 18 -32.98 9.73 -22.48
C LEU A 18 -34.28 9.19 -23.09
N VAL A 19 -35.17 10.08 -23.53
CA VAL A 19 -36.42 9.70 -24.20
C VAL A 19 -36.13 8.97 -25.50
N ALA A 20 -35.24 9.50 -26.35
CA ALA A 20 -34.85 8.84 -27.60
C ALA A 20 -34.22 7.45 -27.34
N GLY A 21 -33.33 7.34 -26.37
CA GLY A 21 -32.72 6.04 -26.02
C GLY A 21 -33.74 5.01 -25.51
N TYR A 22 -34.76 5.45 -24.76
CA TYR A 22 -35.84 4.59 -24.30
C TYR A 22 -36.81 4.20 -25.43
N THR A 23 -37.22 5.16 -26.27
CA THR A 23 -38.16 4.90 -27.38
C THR A 23 -37.57 4.02 -28.47
N PHE A 24 -36.26 4.13 -28.72
CA PHE A 24 -35.57 3.32 -29.73
C PHE A 24 -34.88 2.08 -29.14
N SER A 25 -35.05 1.81 -27.84
CA SER A 25 -34.36 0.71 -27.12
C SER A 25 -32.84 0.70 -27.33
N ASP A 26 -32.25 1.86 -27.60
CA ASP A 26 -30.83 1.99 -27.92
C ASP A 26 -30.02 2.14 -26.64
N VAL A 27 -29.52 1.00 -26.16
CA VAL A 27 -28.71 0.86 -24.94
C VAL A 27 -27.47 1.76 -24.96
N LYS A 28 -26.93 2.08 -26.15
CA LYS A 28 -25.72 2.88 -26.29
C LYS A 28 -25.99 4.36 -26.04
N ILE A 29 -27.13 4.86 -26.50
CA ILE A 29 -27.58 6.25 -26.26
C ILE A 29 -27.92 6.44 -24.78
N LEU A 30 -28.63 5.47 -24.17
CA LEU A 30 -28.94 5.46 -22.74
C LEU A 30 -27.68 5.47 -21.86
N ARG A 31 -26.68 4.64 -22.17
CA ARG A 31 -25.40 4.62 -21.43
C ARG A 31 -24.65 5.95 -21.52
N ASN A 32 -24.60 6.57 -22.70
CA ASN A 32 -23.93 7.85 -22.90
C ASN A 32 -24.66 9.00 -22.15
N ALA A 33 -25.99 9.01 -22.19
CA ALA A 33 -26.79 9.99 -21.46
C ALA A 33 -26.66 9.82 -19.93
N MET A 34 -26.60 8.58 -19.43
CA MET A 34 -26.40 8.31 -18.00
C MET A 34 -24.95 8.61 -17.54
N ALA A 35 -23.96 8.46 -18.42
CA ALA A 35 -22.58 8.86 -18.15
C ALA A 35 -22.44 10.39 -18.04
N LEU A 36 -23.22 11.15 -18.82
CA LEU A 36 -23.30 12.61 -18.74
C LEU A 36 -24.04 13.10 -17.48
N SER A 37 -25.03 12.35 -16.98
CA SER A 37 -25.77 12.73 -15.76
C SER A 37 -25.06 12.40 -14.45
N LYS A 38 -24.18 11.38 -14.44
CA LYS A 38 -23.44 10.94 -13.24
C LYS A 38 -22.09 11.63 -13.02
N GLY A 39 -21.82 12.72 -13.75
CA GLY A 39 -20.59 13.50 -13.62
C GLY A 39 -20.55 14.41 -12.39
N THR A 40 -20.99 13.97 -11.21
CA THR A 40 -20.52 14.64 -9.99
C THR A 40 -19.06 14.24 -9.84
N LYS A 41 -18.14 15.19 -10.11
CA LYS A 41 -16.74 15.04 -9.72
C LYS A 41 -16.72 14.90 -8.21
N LYS A 42 -16.75 13.66 -7.73
CA LYS A 42 -16.61 13.39 -6.31
C LYS A 42 -15.33 14.06 -5.83
N SER A 43 -15.42 14.80 -4.73
CA SER A 43 -14.22 15.42 -4.14
C SER A 43 -13.21 14.34 -3.74
N PHE A 44 -11.95 14.72 -3.50
CA PHE A 44 -10.96 13.77 -2.97
C PHE A 44 -11.46 13.09 -1.69
N ASP A 45 -12.09 13.87 -0.80
CA ASP A 45 -12.66 13.38 0.46
C ASP A 45 -13.89 12.47 0.24
N GLU A 46 -14.63 12.61 -0.86
CA GLU A 46 -15.74 11.69 -1.20
C GLU A 46 -15.26 10.38 -1.86
N HIS A 47 -14.08 10.38 -2.47
CA HIS A 47 -13.42 9.16 -2.95
C HIS A 47 -12.67 8.44 -1.83
N PHE A 48 -12.15 9.20 -0.88
CA PHE A 48 -11.32 8.72 0.23
C PHE A 48 -11.85 9.32 1.55
N PRO A 49 -13.04 8.87 2.04
CA PRO A 49 -13.59 9.40 3.27
C PRO A 49 -12.61 9.16 4.41
N ARG A 50 -12.09 10.25 4.99
CA ARG A 50 -11.17 10.20 6.13
C ARG A 50 -11.98 9.83 7.38
N GLY A 51 -11.93 8.56 7.74
CA GLY A 51 -12.50 8.06 8.99
C GLY A 51 -11.72 8.55 10.22
N THR A 52 -12.23 8.22 11.40
CA THR A 52 -11.42 8.27 12.63
C THR A 52 -10.39 7.14 12.61
N TRP A 53 -9.24 7.34 13.26
CA TRP A 53 -8.24 6.30 13.42
C TRP A 53 -8.84 5.07 14.11
N ASP A 54 -8.67 3.92 13.48
CA ASP A 54 -8.92 2.63 14.11
C ASP A 54 -7.67 2.25 14.93
N ASP A 55 -7.75 2.38 16.26
CA ASP A 55 -6.63 1.99 17.13
C ASP A 55 -6.29 0.50 17.03
N ASN A 56 -7.24 -0.34 16.62
CA ASN A 56 -7.04 -1.78 16.46
C ASN A 56 -6.88 -2.20 15.00
N TRP A 57 -6.39 -1.31 14.12
CA TRP A 57 -6.19 -1.57 12.69
C TRP A 57 -5.36 -2.84 12.38
N ASP A 58 -4.48 -3.26 13.28
CA ASP A 58 -3.62 -4.44 13.18
C ASP A 58 -4.06 -5.62 14.07
N PHE A 59 -5.22 -5.53 14.72
CA PHE A 59 -5.78 -6.52 15.65
C PHE A 59 -4.85 -6.86 16.82
N ARG A 60 -4.03 -5.90 17.26
CA ARG A 60 -3.06 -6.08 18.35
C ARG A 60 -3.21 -5.04 19.46
N SER A 61 -4.29 -4.27 19.49
CA SER A 61 -4.52 -3.33 20.59
C SER A 61 -4.70 -4.09 21.91
N PRO A 62 -4.08 -3.64 23.02
CA PRO A 62 -4.18 -4.28 24.33
C PRO A 62 -5.60 -4.69 24.71
N ASP A 63 -6.58 -3.81 24.45
CA ASP A 63 -7.99 -4.03 24.79
C ASP A 63 -8.61 -5.24 24.09
N TYR A 64 -8.09 -5.62 22.91
CA TYR A 64 -8.59 -6.74 22.12
C TYR A 64 -7.78 -8.02 22.32
N LEU A 65 -6.63 -7.95 22.99
CA LEU A 65 -5.80 -9.12 23.30
C LEU A 65 -6.15 -9.73 24.66
N LEU A 66 -6.84 -9.00 25.53
CA LEU A 66 -7.24 -9.44 26.85
C LEU A 66 -8.42 -10.41 26.78
N ASN A 67 -8.38 -11.45 27.61
CA ASN A 67 -9.56 -12.28 27.84
C ASN A 67 -10.55 -11.51 28.71
N MET A 68 -11.66 -11.07 28.10
CA MET A 68 -12.65 -10.20 28.75
C MET A 68 -13.30 -10.83 29.98
N GLU A 69 -13.53 -12.14 30.01
CA GLU A 69 -14.11 -12.82 31.17
C GLU A 69 -13.16 -12.78 32.37
N LYS A 70 -11.86 -13.04 32.13
CA LYS A 70 -10.84 -12.93 33.18
C LYS A 70 -10.61 -11.49 33.60
N TYR A 71 -10.59 -10.57 32.65
CA TYR A 71 -10.37 -9.15 32.91
C TYR A 71 -11.49 -8.53 33.75
N ASN A 72 -12.76 -8.86 33.46
CA ASN A 72 -13.91 -8.31 34.20
C ASN A 72 -14.01 -8.84 35.64
N ASN A 73 -13.57 -10.07 35.87
CA ASN A 73 -13.60 -10.72 37.19
C ASN A 73 -12.36 -10.43 38.05
N ALA A 74 -11.33 -9.80 37.48
CA ALA A 74 -10.08 -9.50 38.15
C ALA A 74 -10.16 -8.22 39.01
N THR A 75 -9.31 -8.14 40.03
CA THR A 75 -9.10 -6.92 40.81
C THR A 75 -8.42 -5.83 39.98
N GLU A 76 -8.51 -4.57 40.39
CA GLU A 76 -7.90 -3.44 39.66
C GLU A 76 -6.38 -3.55 39.50
N GLU A 77 -5.71 -4.19 40.46
CA GLU A 77 -4.26 -4.45 40.41
C GLU A 77 -3.92 -5.53 39.38
N GLU A 78 -4.73 -6.59 39.31
CA GLU A 78 -4.60 -7.67 38.32
C GLU A 78 -4.91 -7.18 36.91
N LYS A 79 -5.95 -6.35 36.74
CA LYS A 79 -6.26 -5.70 35.44
C LYS A 79 -5.07 -4.91 34.91
N ARG A 80 -4.41 -4.12 35.76
CA ARG A 80 -3.20 -3.36 35.39
C ARG A 80 -2.06 -4.26 34.94
N LYS A 81 -1.81 -5.37 35.66
CA LYS A 81 -0.78 -6.35 35.29
C LYS A 81 -1.09 -7.01 33.95
N MET A 82 -2.31 -7.51 33.77
CA MET A 82 -2.74 -8.13 32.51
C MET A 82 -2.59 -7.15 31.34
N TYR A 83 -2.97 -5.88 31.53
CA TYR A 83 -2.81 -4.84 30.52
C TYR A 83 -1.33 -4.58 30.17
N GLN A 84 -0.46 -4.52 31.18
CA GLN A 84 0.99 -4.35 30.97
C GLN A 84 1.62 -5.53 30.23
N GLU A 85 1.16 -6.76 30.48
CA GLU A 85 1.65 -7.97 29.81
C GLU A 85 1.32 -8.02 28.31
N VAL A 86 0.17 -7.47 27.90
CA VAL A 86 -0.25 -7.44 26.49
C VAL A 86 0.18 -6.16 25.76
N LYS A 87 0.68 -5.16 26.49
CA LYS A 87 1.10 -3.89 25.90
C LYS A 87 2.49 -4.04 25.27
N ALA A 88 2.58 -3.72 23.98
CA ALA A 88 3.85 -3.58 23.30
C ALA A 88 4.69 -2.46 23.94
N THR A 89 5.95 -2.76 24.27
CA THR A 89 6.90 -1.80 24.87
C THR A 89 7.97 -1.35 23.89
N ALA A 90 8.32 -2.19 22.92
CA ALA A 90 9.29 -1.89 21.88
C ALA A 90 8.70 -1.20 20.65
N THR A 91 9.53 -0.41 19.98
CA THR A 91 9.24 0.24 18.71
C THR A 91 9.82 -0.55 17.54
N ARG A 92 9.04 -0.72 16.47
CA ARG A 92 9.51 -1.31 15.21
C ARG A 92 9.79 -0.23 14.19
N ASN A 93 11.03 -0.08 13.79
CA ASN A 93 11.48 0.85 12.76
C ASN A 93 11.58 0.12 11.42
N ILE A 94 10.68 0.42 10.48
CA ILE A 94 10.60 -0.28 9.19
C ILE A 94 11.10 0.63 8.06
N LEU A 95 12.22 0.25 7.45
CA LEU A 95 12.81 0.96 6.32
C LEU A 95 12.33 0.36 5.00
N LEU A 96 11.42 1.05 4.33
CA LEU A 96 10.91 0.66 3.01
C LEU A 96 11.85 1.17 1.90
N ILE A 97 12.53 0.26 1.22
CA ILE A 97 13.52 0.55 0.16
C ILE A 97 12.97 0.11 -1.19
N ARG A 98 12.95 1.04 -2.15
CA ARG A 98 12.67 0.70 -3.56
C ARG A 98 13.93 0.10 -4.20
N HIS A 99 13.76 -0.93 -5.02
CA HIS A 99 14.84 -1.46 -5.85
C HIS A 99 15.53 -0.37 -6.71
N GLY A 100 16.82 -0.59 -7.03
CA GLY A 100 17.60 0.30 -7.91
C GLY A 100 17.08 0.36 -9.34
N GLN A 101 17.65 1.26 -10.15
CA GLN A 101 17.34 1.35 -11.58
C GLN A 101 17.60 0.00 -12.29
N TYR A 102 16.69 -0.41 -13.17
CA TYR A 102 16.77 -1.70 -13.86
C TYR A 102 16.39 -1.55 -15.33
N HIS A 103 16.79 -2.52 -16.14
CA HIS A 103 16.45 -2.56 -17.56
C HIS A 103 14.99 -3.00 -17.74
N LEU A 104 14.13 -2.09 -18.22
CA LEU A 104 12.70 -2.35 -18.43
C LEU A 104 12.45 -3.39 -19.52
N ASP A 105 13.23 -3.34 -20.58
CA ASP A 105 13.04 -4.12 -21.81
C ASP A 105 13.80 -5.45 -21.82
N SER A 106 14.61 -5.72 -20.79
CA SER A 106 15.34 -6.99 -20.66
C SER A 106 14.43 -8.09 -20.10
N GLU A 107 14.59 -9.34 -20.57
CA GLU A 107 13.84 -10.49 -20.05
C GLU A 107 14.09 -10.71 -18.55
N GLY A 108 15.34 -10.56 -18.10
CA GLY A 108 15.72 -10.72 -16.69
C GLY A 108 15.32 -9.55 -15.79
N LYS A 109 15.01 -8.37 -16.34
CA LYS A 109 14.72 -7.14 -15.58
C LYS A 109 15.74 -6.88 -14.47
N ASN A 110 17.02 -7.10 -14.79
CA ASN A 110 18.17 -6.94 -13.90
C ASN A 110 18.55 -5.46 -13.72
N LEU A 111 19.34 -5.17 -12.68
CA LEU A 111 19.80 -3.80 -12.41
C LEU A 111 20.74 -3.29 -13.50
N THR A 112 20.60 -2.01 -13.83
CA THR A 112 21.56 -1.29 -14.67
C THR A 112 22.86 -1.05 -13.89
N PRO A 113 23.99 -0.69 -14.55
CA PRO A 113 25.20 -0.28 -13.84
C PRO A 113 24.93 0.83 -12.79
N LEU A 114 24.13 1.84 -13.16
CA LEU A 114 23.70 2.89 -12.24
C LEU A 114 22.84 2.33 -11.10
N GLY A 115 21.94 1.39 -11.37
CA GLY A 115 21.12 0.74 -10.33
C GLY A 115 21.94 -0.05 -9.32
N ARG A 116 23.04 -0.68 -9.78
CA ARG A 116 23.99 -1.37 -8.90
C ARG A 116 24.76 -0.40 -8.02
N GLU A 117 25.19 0.73 -8.59
CA GLU A 117 25.85 1.80 -7.83
C GLU A 117 24.91 2.40 -6.78
N GLN A 118 23.64 2.69 -7.15
CA GLN A 118 22.61 3.16 -6.22
C GLN A 118 22.43 2.20 -5.03
N ALA A 119 22.30 0.90 -5.31
CA ALA A 119 22.14 -0.12 -4.27
C ALA A 119 23.37 -0.22 -3.37
N SER A 120 24.58 -0.13 -3.94
CA SER A 120 25.84 -0.16 -3.19
C SER A 120 26.00 1.07 -2.31
N LEU A 121 25.70 2.27 -2.81
CA LEU A 121 25.73 3.52 -2.02
C LEU A 121 24.75 3.47 -0.86
N LEU A 122 23.55 2.93 -1.09
CA LEU A 122 22.57 2.72 -0.03
C LEU A 122 23.08 1.73 1.03
N GLY A 123 23.68 0.61 0.61
CA GLY A 123 24.30 -0.34 1.52
C GLY A 123 25.39 0.29 2.40
N LYS A 124 26.28 1.09 1.82
CA LYS A 124 27.29 1.86 2.55
C LYS A 124 26.66 2.82 3.56
N ARG A 125 25.66 3.59 3.14
CA ARG A 125 24.95 4.53 4.02
C ARG A 125 24.29 3.84 5.21
N LEU A 126 23.70 2.67 4.99
CA LEU A 126 23.10 1.87 6.06
C LEU A 126 24.18 1.34 7.01
N ALA A 127 25.30 0.82 6.50
CA ALA A 127 26.42 0.36 7.33
C ALA A 127 27.03 1.49 8.19
N GLU A 128 27.17 2.69 7.61
CA GLU A 128 27.72 3.88 8.29
C GLU A 128 26.74 4.54 9.28
N SER A 129 25.48 4.09 9.33
CA SER A 129 24.46 4.70 10.19
C SER A 129 24.66 4.44 11.69
N GLY A 130 25.46 3.43 12.05
CA GLY A 130 25.61 2.96 13.43
C GLY A 130 24.38 2.22 13.97
N ILE A 131 23.36 1.96 13.13
CA ILE A 131 22.15 1.24 13.49
C ILE A 131 22.37 -0.26 13.30
N LYS A 132 22.02 -1.06 14.31
CA LYS A 132 21.95 -2.52 14.18
C LYS A 132 20.63 -2.89 13.50
N PHE A 133 20.70 -3.44 12.30
CA PHE A 133 19.53 -3.97 11.59
C PHE A 133 19.28 -5.43 11.96
N ASP A 134 18.04 -5.79 12.25
CA ASP A 134 17.68 -7.13 12.72
C ASP A 134 17.35 -8.09 11.58
N LYS A 135 16.64 -7.59 10.55
CA LYS A 135 16.24 -8.42 9.41
C LYS A 135 16.10 -7.63 8.12
N LEU A 136 16.34 -8.31 7.01
CA LEU A 136 16.05 -7.84 5.66
C LEU A 136 15.01 -8.74 5.00
N VAL A 137 13.89 -8.13 4.62
CA VAL A 137 12.86 -8.73 3.79
C VAL A 137 13.02 -8.21 2.37
N MET A 138 12.93 -9.09 1.37
CA MET A 138 12.98 -8.65 -0.03
C MET A 138 11.90 -9.32 -0.89
N SER A 139 11.54 -8.62 -1.96
CA SER A 139 10.77 -9.17 -3.07
C SER A 139 11.59 -10.22 -3.85
N THR A 140 10.93 -11.21 -4.44
CA THR A 140 11.59 -12.26 -5.23
C THR A 140 12.04 -11.81 -6.62
N MET A 141 11.52 -10.68 -7.10
CA MET A 141 11.82 -10.12 -8.42
C MET A 141 13.28 -9.75 -8.52
N GLN A 142 13.92 -10.15 -9.63
CA GLN A 142 15.37 -10.06 -9.81
C GLN A 142 15.96 -8.70 -9.44
N ARG A 143 15.38 -7.59 -9.90
CA ARG A 143 15.82 -6.22 -9.51
C ARG A 143 15.86 -5.96 -8.00
N ALA A 144 14.88 -6.47 -7.24
CA ALA A 144 14.83 -6.29 -5.80
C ALA A 144 15.81 -7.25 -5.10
N THR A 145 15.91 -8.50 -5.56
CA THR A 145 16.89 -9.48 -5.08
C THR A 145 18.32 -8.99 -5.30
N GLU A 146 18.65 -8.47 -6.48
CA GLU A 146 19.96 -7.88 -6.79
C GLU A 146 20.24 -6.67 -5.90
N THR A 147 19.26 -5.78 -5.69
CA THR A 147 19.40 -4.62 -4.80
C THR A 147 19.70 -5.07 -3.37
N ALA A 148 18.93 -6.03 -2.85
CA ALA A 148 19.10 -6.57 -1.51
C ALA A 148 20.47 -7.25 -1.35
N ASN A 149 20.92 -8.01 -2.33
CA ASN A 149 22.23 -8.65 -2.32
C ASN A 149 23.37 -7.63 -2.22
N LEU A 150 23.27 -6.53 -2.95
CA LEU A 150 24.28 -5.46 -2.89
C LEU A 150 24.27 -4.73 -1.54
N ILE A 151 23.10 -4.54 -0.92
CA ILE A 151 23.01 -4.00 0.45
C ILE A 151 23.67 -4.96 1.45
N LEU A 152 23.38 -6.26 1.34
CA LEU A 152 23.90 -7.29 2.25
C LEU A 152 25.42 -7.49 2.16
N GLN A 153 26.06 -7.11 1.05
CA GLN A 153 27.53 -7.09 0.97
C GLN A 153 28.16 -6.12 1.97
N HIS A 154 27.46 -5.04 2.33
CA HIS A 154 27.92 -4.05 3.31
C HIS A 154 27.46 -4.38 4.74
N ILE A 155 26.44 -5.23 4.90
CA ILE A 155 25.85 -5.62 6.19
C ILE A 155 25.63 -7.14 6.21
N PRO A 156 26.70 -7.96 6.30
CA PRO A 156 26.61 -9.40 6.13
C PRO A 156 25.90 -10.14 7.28
N GLU A 157 25.82 -9.54 8.46
CA GLU A 157 25.20 -10.13 9.66
C GLU A 157 23.65 -10.18 9.57
N LEU A 158 23.07 -9.55 8.56
CA LEU A 158 21.63 -9.33 8.47
C LEU A 158 20.87 -10.57 7.98
N GLN A 159 19.92 -11.05 8.79
CA GLN A 159 19.12 -12.23 8.46
C GLN A 159 18.20 -11.98 7.26
N ARG A 160 18.19 -12.91 6.30
CA ARG A 160 17.39 -12.85 5.07
C ARG A 160 16.02 -13.50 5.24
N CYS A 161 14.97 -12.77 4.89
CA CYS A 161 13.61 -13.25 4.78
C CYS A 161 13.04 -12.91 3.39
N VAL A 162 12.26 -13.80 2.79
CA VAL A 162 11.65 -13.61 1.46
C VAL A 162 10.14 -13.46 1.61
N HIS A 163 9.52 -12.56 0.82
CA HIS A 163 8.19 -12.69 0.18
C HIS A 163 7.40 -11.37 0.12
N LEU A 164 7.46 -10.62 -0.99
CA LEU A 164 6.62 -9.44 -1.27
C LEU A 164 6.53 -9.13 -2.77
N GLU A 165 5.44 -9.40 -3.48
CA GLU A 165 5.25 -8.81 -4.82
C GLU A 165 3.77 -8.59 -5.21
N GLY A 166 3.55 -7.93 -6.35
CA GLY A 166 2.23 -7.76 -6.99
C GLY A 166 1.82 -6.30 -7.27
N PRO A 167 0.79 -6.07 -8.10
CA PRO A 167 -0.02 -4.85 -8.04
C PRO A 167 -1.04 -4.92 -6.89
N PRO A 168 -1.01 -3.99 -5.91
CA PRO A 168 -1.89 -4.06 -4.74
C PRO A 168 -3.34 -3.71 -5.05
N TYR A 169 -3.54 -2.70 -5.90
CA TYR A 169 -4.85 -2.13 -6.16
C TYR A 169 -4.79 -1.29 -7.46
N PRO A 170 -5.87 -1.21 -8.25
CA PRO A 170 -5.92 -0.33 -9.41
C PRO A 170 -5.81 1.14 -8.98
N PRO A 171 -5.10 1.99 -9.74
CA PRO A 171 -4.91 3.38 -9.34
C PRO A 171 -6.22 4.15 -9.50
N VAL A 172 -6.53 4.98 -8.51
CA VAL A 172 -7.65 5.93 -8.54
C VAL A 172 -7.05 7.33 -8.33
N PRO A 173 -7.13 8.24 -9.32
CA PRO A 173 -7.80 8.10 -10.61
C PRO A 173 -7.07 7.13 -11.57
N PRO A 174 -7.78 6.58 -12.58
CA PRO A 174 -7.19 5.66 -13.54
C PRO A 174 -6.09 6.32 -14.37
N VAL A 175 -4.97 5.63 -14.58
CA VAL A 175 -3.90 6.08 -15.49
C VAL A 175 -4.06 5.42 -16.86
N HIS A 176 -3.72 6.15 -17.93
CA HIS A 176 -3.90 5.66 -19.30
C HIS A 176 -2.84 4.62 -19.71
N HIS A 177 -1.61 4.74 -19.21
CA HIS A 177 -0.47 3.92 -19.62
C HIS A 177 -0.29 2.62 -18.81
N TRP A 178 -1.13 2.36 -17.79
CA TRP A 178 -1.02 1.18 -16.93
C TRP A 178 -2.40 0.68 -16.54
N ARG A 179 -2.83 -0.40 -17.19
CA ARG A 179 -4.14 -1.03 -16.98
C ARG A 179 -4.00 -2.57 -17.00
N PRO A 180 -3.46 -3.17 -15.92
CA PRO A 180 -3.51 -4.62 -15.74
C PRO A 180 -4.94 -5.14 -15.78
N GLN A 181 -5.12 -6.44 -16.04
CA GLN A 181 -6.46 -7.04 -15.99
C GLN A 181 -7.02 -7.01 -14.57
N TYR A 182 -8.35 -6.84 -14.44
CA TYR A 182 -9.02 -6.83 -13.14
C TYR A 182 -8.80 -8.11 -12.32
N SER A 183 -8.68 -9.25 -12.99
CA SER A 183 -8.38 -10.55 -12.37
C SER A 183 -7.02 -10.58 -11.69
N GLU A 184 -6.00 -9.93 -12.27
CA GLU A 184 -4.66 -9.83 -11.67
C GLU A 184 -4.72 -9.08 -10.34
N PHE A 185 -5.52 -8.01 -10.25
CA PHE A 185 -5.67 -7.28 -9.00
C PHE A 185 -6.31 -8.14 -7.90
N PHE A 186 -7.22 -9.06 -8.21
CA PHE A 186 -7.87 -9.87 -7.17
C PHE A 186 -6.87 -10.75 -6.41
N VAL A 187 -6.00 -11.45 -7.14
CA VAL A 187 -4.99 -12.34 -6.54
C VAL A 187 -3.87 -11.51 -5.89
N GLU A 188 -3.40 -10.48 -6.59
CA GLU A 188 -2.22 -9.72 -6.19
C GLU A 188 -2.53 -8.74 -5.04
N SER A 189 -3.75 -8.21 -4.95
CA SER A 189 -4.21 -7.41 -3.81
C SER A 189 -4.21 -8.22 -2.52
N ALA A 190 -4.76 -9.44 -2.56
CA ALA A 190 -4.78 -10.34 -1.40
C ALA A 190 -3.36 -10.67 -0.93
N ARG A 191 -2.43 -10.87 -1.87
CA ARG A 191 -1.02 -11.13 -1.55
C ARG A 191 -0.36 -9.93 -0.89
N ILE A 192 -0.60 -8.72 -1.38
CA ILE A 192 0.00 -7.51 -0.81
C ILE A 192 -0.64 -7.12 0.51
N GLU A 193 -1.94 -7.34 0.68
CA GLU A 193 -2.61 -7.15 1.96
C GLU A 193 -2.12 -8.17 2.99
N SER A 194 -1.94 -9.44 2.62
CA SER A 194 -1.34 -10.46 3.49
C SER A 194 0.07 -10.05 3.92
N ALA A 195 0.87 -9.57 2.98
CA ALA A 195 2.18 -9.01 3.20
C ALA A 195 2.18 -7.79 4.14
N PHE A 196 1.24 -6.85 3.94
CA PHE A 196 1.06 -5.71 4.82
C PHE A 196 0.79 -6.17 6.24
N ARG A 197 -0.20 -7.06 6.45
CA ARG A 197 -0.55 -7.60 7.78
C ARG A 197 0.59 -8.37 8.43
N ARG A 198 1.42 -9.06 7.64
CA ARG A 198 2.57 -9.81 8.12
C ARG A 198 3.72 -8.93 8.56
N HIS A 199 3.99 -7.84 7.84
CA HIS A 199 5.20 -7.04 8.03
C HIS A 199 4.95 -5.72 8.74
N ILE A 200 3.79 -5.10 8.54
CA ILE A 200 3.41 -3.80 9.09
C ILE A 200 2.38 -4.03 10.20
N HIS A 201 2.85 -4.08 11.45
CA HIS A 201 2.02 -4.21 12.66
C HIS A 201 2.82 -3.76 13.89
N ARG A 202 2.17 -3.52 15.03
CA ARG A 202 2.89 -3.17 16.26
C ARG A 202 3.79 -4.30 16.78
N ALA A 203 4.77 -3.97 17.62
CA ALA A 203 5.65 -4.96 18.22
C ALA A 203 4.85 -6.00 19.01
N SER A 204 5.40 -7.22 19.10
CA SER A 204 4.85 -8.23 19.99
C SER A 204 5.12 -7.80 21.45
N PRO A 205 4.23 -8.11 22.41
CA PRO A 205 4.46 -7.81 23.82
C PRO A 205 5.71 -8.50 24.40
N GLN A 206 6.18 -9.57 23.74
CA GLN A 206 7.38 -10.29 24.11
C GLN A 206 8.68 -9.58 23.65
N GLN A 207 8.59 -8.66 22.69
CA GLN A 207 9.73 -7.89 22.19
C GLN A 207 10.06 -6.78 23.20
N LYS A 208 11.30 -6.80 23.72
CA LYS A 208 11.78 -5.84 24.73
C LYS A 208 12.54 -4.66 24.15
N ASP A 209 13.32 -4.90 23.09
CA ASP A 209 14.18 -3.91 22.47
C ASP A 209 13.60 -3.42 21.14
N ASP A 210 13.88 -2.16 20.81
CA ASP A 210 13.53 -1.58 19.51
C ASP A 210 14.20 -2.35 18.37
N SER A 211 13.46 -2.55 17.28
CA SER A 211 13.97 -3.25 16.10
C SER A 211 14.09 -2.33 14.89
N PHE A 212 15.05 -2.64 14.01
CA PHE A 212 15.27 -1.98 12.73
C PHE A 212 15.21 -3.01 11.61
N GLU A 213 14.17 -2.93 10.80
CA GLU A 213 13.84 -3.90 9.78
C GLU A 213 13.89 -3.26 8.40
N ILE A 214 14.58 -3.90 7.46
CA ILE A 214 14.67 -3.42 6.08
C ILE A 214 13.71 -4.22 5.20
N ILE A 215 12.98 -3.53 4.34
CA ILE A 215 12.11 -4.15 3.32
C ILE A 215 12.47 -3.61 1.94
N VAL A 216 13.10 -4.43 1.10
CA VAL A 216 13.45 -4.10 -0.29
C VAL A 216 12.36 -4.58 -1.25
N CYS A 217 11.59 -3.64 -1.81
CA CYS A 217 10.45 -3.98 -2.68
C CYS A 217 10.23 -2.93 -3.81
N HIS A 218 8.97 -2.73 -4.20
CA HIS A 218 8.57 -1.98 -5.38
C HIS A 218 7.77 -0.73 -5.01
N ALA A 219 7.79 0.28 -5.88
CA ALA A 219 7.08 1.53 -5.65
C ALA A 219 5.57 1.35 -5.42
N ASN A 220 4.92 0.38 -6.06
CA ASN A 220 3.48 0.11 -5.84
C ASN A 220 3.21 -0.44 -4.44
N VAL A 221 4.06 -1.36 -3.97
CA VAL A 221 3.93 -1.99 -2.64
C VAL A 221 4.20 -0.97 -1.54
N ILE A 222 5.27 -0.16 -1.68
CA ILE A 222 5.60 0.89 -0.70
C ILE A 222 4.45 1.90 -0.58
N ARG A 223 3.91 2.37 -1.71
CA ARG A 223 2.77 3.29 -1.72
C ARG A 223 1.55 2.68 -1.05
N TYR A 224 1.25 1.41 -1.34
CA TYR A 224 0.14 0.72 -0.70
C TYR A 224 0.33 0.60 0.81
N PHE A 225 1.51 0.19 1.29
CA PHE A 225 1.80 0.08 2.72
C PHE A 225 1.66 1.43 3.43
N ILE A 226 2.21 2.49 2.84
CA ILE A 226 2.10 3.84 3.40
C ILE A 226 0.65 4.29 3.43
N CYS A 227 -0.09 4.17 2.33
CA CYS A 227 -1.50 4.58 2.31
C CYS A 227 -2.33 3.74 3.27
N ARG A 228 -2.12 2.43 3.35
CA ARG A 228 -2.88 1.56 4.26
C ARG A 228 -2.61 1.88 5.72
N PHE A 229 -1.38 2.29 6.07
CA PHE A 229 -1.01 2.68 7.43
C PHE A 229 -1.41 4.13 7.79
N VAL A 230 -1.20 5.10 6.89
CA VAL A 230 -1.36 6.53 7.16
C VAL A 230 -2.79 7.02 6.97
N VAL A 231 -3.57 6.44 6.05
CA VAL A 231 -4.94 6.92 5.77
C VAL A 231 -5.86 6.76 6.98
N ASP A 232 -5.54 5.85 7.89
CA ASP A 232 -6.31 5.73 9.13
C ASP A 232 -5.86 6.80 10.16
N LYS A 233 -4.59 7.26 10.18
CA LYS A 233 -4.11 8.14 11.27
C LYS A 233 -4.45 9.59 10.97
N LYS A 234 -5.42 10.16 11.71
CA LYS A 234 -5.67 11.60 11.67
C LYS A 234 -4.37 12.32 12.08
N TYR A 235 -3.78 13.08 11.16
CA TYR A 235 -2.68 14.00 11.47
C TYR A 235 -3.14 14.94 12.58
N GLY A 236 -2.58 14.82 13.78
CA GLY A 236 -2.99 15.70 14.88
C GLY A 236 -2.64 15.31 16.32
N GLN A 237 -1.98 14.18 16.60
CA GLN A 237 -1.37 13.97 17.92
C GLN A 237 0.06 13.46 17.75
N SER A 238 1.00 14.33 18.10
CA SER A 238 2.41 14.03 18.30
C SER A 238 2.59 13.03 19.43
N ILE A 239 3.67 12.27 19.31
CA ILE A 239 4.26 11.44 20.37
C ILE A 239 4.53 12.31 21.60
#